data_AF-A0A1M5Q013-F1
#
_entry.id   AF-A0A1M5Q013-F1
#
_cell.length_a   1.000
_cell.length_b   1.000
_cell.length_c   1.000
_cell.angle_alpha   90.00
_cell.angle_beta   90.00
_cell.angle_gamma   90.00
#
_symmetry.space_group_name_H-M   'P 1'
#
loop_
_entity.id
_entity.type
_entity.pdbx_description
1 polymer ?
#
loop_
_entity_poly.entity_id
_entity_poly.type
_entity_poly.pdbx_seq_one_letter_code
_entity_poly.pdbx_strand_id
1 'polypeptide(L)' 'MRLLALLQVDIEKKMEEAPDSAYEIGVVIGSYIPFVLLVVIAYAIYYYSKKKRG' A
#
# COMPACT_ATOMS: atom_id res chain seq x y z
N MET A 1 9.94 -1.59 19.75
CA MET A 1 9.17 -0.84 18.72
C MET A 1 10.08 -0.51 17.54
N ARG A 2 10.08 -1.33 16.48
CA ARG A 2 10.84 -1.08 15.23
C ARG A 2 10.01 -1.26 13.95
N LEU A 3 8.80 -1.83 14.04
CA LEU A 3 7.92 -2.00 12.88
C LEU A 3 7.40 -0.66 12.33
N LEU A 4 7.15 0.32 13.20
CA LEU A 4 6.63 1.63 12.77
C LEU A 4 7.65 2.43 11.96
N ALA A 5 8.96 2.24 12.19
CA ALA A 5 10.01 2.93 11.44
C ALA A 5 10.11 2.44 9.97
N LEU A 6 9.68 1.21 9.68
CA LEU A 6 9.59 0.69 8.30
C LEU A 6 8.35 1.22 7.55
N LEU A 7 7.35 1.72 8.29
CA LEU A 7 6.13 2.32 7.74
C LEU A 7 6.23 3.85 7.61
N GLN A 8 7.26 4.47 8.19
CA GLN A 8 7.58 5.89 7.99
C GLN A 8 8.26 6.07 6.62
N VAL A 9 7.49 5.87 5.55
CA VAL A 9 7.88 6.33 4.23
C VAL A 9 7.71 7.84 4.25
N ASP A 10 8.82 8.56 4.26
CA ASP A 10 8.85 10.03 4.25
C ASP A 10 8.45 10.53 2.85
N ILE A 11 7.14 10.49 2.57
CA ILE A 11 6.55 10.82 1.26
C ILE A 11 6.96 12.23 0.84
N GLU A 12 7.02 13.17 1.79
CA GLU A 12 7.36 14.57 1.57
C GLU A 12 8.80 14.72 1.04
N LYS A 13 9.77 14.06 1.69
CA LYS A 13 11.15 13.99 1.20
C LYS A 13 11.27 13.30 -0.16
N LYS A 14 10.45 12.27 -0.40
CA LYS A 14 10.41 11.58 -1.70
C LYS A 14 9.80 12.43 -2.81
N MET A 15 8.90 13.35 -2.49
CA MET A 15 8.38 14.33 -3.43
C MET A 15 9.40 15.43 -3.72
N GLU A 16 10.10 15.94 -2.70
CA GLU A 16 11.15 16.96 -2.89
C GLU A 16 12.36 16.46 -3.70
N GLU A 17 12.73 15.19 -3.53
CA GLU A 17 13.81 14.54 -4.27
C GLU A 17 13.36 13.98 -5.64
N ALA A 18 12.10 14.19 -6.03
CA ALA A 18 11.56 13.65 -7.27
C ALA A 18 12.24 14.32 -8.49
N PRO A 19 12.93 13.56 -9.35
CA PRO A 19 13.63 14.13 -10.50
C PRO A 19 12.66 14.57 -11.61
N ASP A 20 11.49 13.93 -11.69
CA ASP A 20 10.49 14.14 -12.74
C ASP A 20 9.09 13.81 -12.21
N SER A 21 8.05 14.35 -12.87
CA SER A 21 6.63 14.16 -12.52
C SER A 21 6.19 12.68 -12.51
N ALA A 22 6.83 11.83 -13.30
CA ALA A 22 6.56 10.39 -13.31
C ALA A 22 6.93 9.70 -11.99
N TYR A 23 7.97 10.19 -11.29
CA TYR A 23 8.39 9.65 -9.99
C TYR A 23 7.42 10.06 -8.88
N GLU A 24 6.93 11.31 -8.88
CA GLU A 24 5.89 11.77 -7.95
C GLU A 24 4.62 10.92 -8.05
N ILE A 25 4.17 10.61 -9.27
CA ILE A 25 3.03 9.73 -9.51
C ILE A 25 3.29 8.34 -8.93
N GLY A 26 4.51 7.81 -9.08
CA GLY A 26 4.93 6.55 -8.48
C GLY A 26 4.87 6.58 -6.94
N VAL A 27 5.30 7.67 -6.31
CA VAL A 27 5.24 7.86 -4.85
C VAL A 27 3.79 7.93 -4.36
N VAL A 28 2.94 8.70 -5.05
CA VAL A 28 1.51 8.82 -4.73
C VAL A 28 0.80 7.46 -4.87
N ILE A 29 1.00 6.75 -5.98
CA ILE A 29 0.42 5.42 -6.18
C ILE A 29 0.94 4.43 -5.12
N GLY A 30 2.24 4.48 -4.82
CA GLY A 30 2.88 3.69 -3.77
C GLY A 30 2.24 3.87 -2.40
N SER A 31 1.79 5.09 -2.07
CA SER A 31 1.11 5.40 -0.81
C SER A 31 -0.23 4.67 -0.63
N TYR A 32 -0.89 4.28 -1.72
CA TYR A 32 -2.17 3.56 -1.68
C TYR A 32 -2.02 2.03 -1.63
N ILE A 33 -0.81 1.49 -1.85
CA ILE A 33 -0.54 0.03 -1.81
C ILE A 33 -1.03 -0.63 -0.51
N PRO A 34 -0.84 -0.05 0.70
CA PRO A 34 -1.35 -0.65 1.94
C PRO A 34 -2.87 -0.85 1.92
N PHE A 35 -3.63 0.08 1.33
CA PHE A 35 -5.08 -0.04 1.20
C PHE A 35 -5.48 -1.14 0.21
N VAL A 36 -4.82 -1.21 -0.96
CA VAL A 36 -5.07 -2.27 -1.94
C VAL A 36 -4.79 -3.65 -1.34
N LEU A 37 -3.73 -3.77 -0.54
CA LEU A 37 -3.40 -5.00 0.16
C LEU A 37 -4.53 -5.44 1.10
N LEU A 38 -5.12 -4.51 1.86
CA LEU A 38 -6.27 -4.80 2.73
C LEU A 38 -7.49 -5.29 1.92
N VAL A 39 -7.77 -4.68 0.78
CA VAL A 39 -8.86 -5.10 -0.12
C VAL A 39 -8.64 -6.52 -0.63
N VAL A 40 -7.42 -6.86 -1.04
CA VAL A 40 -7.06 -8.21 -1.50
C VAL A 40 -7.22 -9.23 -0.36
N ILE A 41 -6.78 -8.90 0.85
CA ILE A 41 -6.95 -9.76 2.03
C ILE A 41 -8.44 -9.98 2.33
N ALA A 42 -9.24 -8.91 2.32
CA ALA A 42 -10.68 -9.00 2.54
C ALA A 42 -11.36 -9.88 1.48
N TYR A 43 -10.99 -9.72 0.21
CA TYR A 43 -11.49 -10.54 -0.89
C TYR A 43 -11.08 -12.02 -0.72
N ALA A 44 -9.83 -12.28 -0.34
CA ALA A 44 -9.36 -13.64 -0.07
C ALA A 44 -10.17 -14.28 1.06
N ILE A 45 -10.36 -13.58 2.17
CA ILE A 45 -11.17 -14.05 3.31
C ILE A 45 -12.61 -14.36 2.86
N TYR A 46 -13.24 -13.48 2.08
CA TYR A 46 -14.56 -13.70 1.51
C TYR A 46 -14.60 -14.95 0.63
N TYR A 47 -13.64 -15.09 -0.28
CA TYR A 47 -13.56 -16.22 -1.20
C TYR A 47 -13.39 -17.55 -0.45
N TYR A 48 -12.45 -17.63 0.49
CA TYR A 48 -12.24 -18.82 1.32
C TYR A 48 -13.45 -19.16 2.20
N SER A 49 -14.09 -18.15 2.78
CA SER A 49 -15.28 -18.34 3.62
C SER A 49 -16.47 -18.83 2.80
N LYS A 50 -16.64 -18.33 1.57
CA LYS A 50 -17.68 -18.78 0.65
C LYS A 50 -17.44 -20.22 0.19
N LYS A 51 -16.20 -20.59 -0.11
CA LYS A 51 -15.82 -21.95 -0.52
C LYS A 51 -16.00 -23.00 0.58
N LYS A 52 -15.94 -22.62 1.86
CA LYS A 52 -16.18 -23.51 3.01
C LYS A 52 -17.66 -23.68 3.39
N ARG A 53 -18.55 -22.83 2.87
CA ARG A 53 -19.99 -22.81 3.20
C ARG A 53 -20.88 -23.39 2.10
N GLY A 54 -20.29 -23.72 0.95
CA GLY A 54 -20.94 -24.42 -0.17
C GLY A 54 -20.48 -25.87 -0.27
#